data_AF-A0A956GUU3-F1
#
_entry.id   AF-A0A956GUU3-F1
#
_cell.length_a   1.000
_cell.length_b   1.000
_cell.length_c   1.000
_cell.angle_alpha   90.00
_cell.angle_beta   90.00
_cell.angle_gamma   90.00
#
_symmetry.space_group_name_H-M   'P 1'
#
loop_
_entity.id
_entity.type
_entity.pdbx_description
1 polymer ?
#
loop_
_entity_poly.entity_id
_entity_poly.type
_entity_poly.pdbx_seq_one_letter_code
_entity_poly.pdbx_strand_id
1 'polypeptide(L)'
;AAPPGVAAIGCTLDAAVRAIQPGHRVLFDDGHLEAVAEATDDAGATLRVRRLAGADFALRAEKGINLPDTRLDVPALGPDDERALAFAVDHADVVEASFVRSPDDVRALHARLDALGGRHLGVVLKIETGDAFAQLPAILLEAMTRPPVGVMIARGDLAVEIGFERLAEVQEEILWLCEAAHLPVIWATQVLDTLARTGQPSRAEVTDAAMSGRAECVMLNKGPFVAEAVAALDDILRRMAAHQHKKRSLFRRLAVAQPVA
;
A
#
# COMPACT_ATOMS: atom_id res chain seq x y z
N ALA A 1 20.44 -22.48 -16.36
CA ALA A 1 19.85 -23.57 -15.56
C ALA A 1 20.59 -23.61 -14.22
N ALA A 2 19.88 -23.75 -13.10
CA ALA A 2 20.51 -23.73 -11.79
C ALA A 2 21.39 -24.98 -11.54
N PRO A 3 22.38 -24.89 -10.65
CA PRO A 3 23.16 -26.06 -10.22
C PRO A 3 22.26 -27.18 -9.67
N PRO A 4 22.65 -28.46 -9.80
CA PRO A 4 21.90 -29.57 -9.22
C PRO A 4 21.66 -29.38 -7.72
N GLY A 5 20.40 -29.51 -7.30
CA GLY A 5 19.98 -29.32 -5.90
C GLY A 5 19.65 -27.88 -5.50
N VAL A 6 19.78 -26.91 -6.41
CA VAL A 6 19.36 -25.52 -6.20
C VAL A 6 18.02 -25.29 -6.90
N ALA A 7 17.02 -24.83 -6.15
CA ALA A 7 15.74 -24.44 -6.73
C ALA A 7 15.91 -23.19 -7.60
N ALA A 8 15.26 -23.17 -8.76
CA ALA A 8 15.26 -22.03 -9.68
C ALA A 8 13.83 -21.54 -9.89
N ILE A 9 13.66 -20.23 -9.89
CA ILE A 9 12.40 -19.56 -10.20
C ILE A 9 12.64 -18.50 -11.27
N GLY A 10 11.67 -18.34 -12.17
CA GLY A 10 11.70 -17.27 -13.17
C GLY A 10 11.14 -15.97 -12.59
N CYS A 11 11.68 -14.83 -13.03
CA CYS A 11 11.10 -13.52 -12.82
C CYS A 11 10.66 -12.97 -14.19
N THR A 12 9.46 -12.42 -14.26
CA THR A 12 8.90 -11.84 -15.50
C THR A 12 9.58 -10.53 -15.89
N LEU A 13 10.20 -9.84 -14.94
CA LEU A 13 10.87 -8.56 -15.14
C LEU A 13 12.39 -8.74 -15.12
N ASP A 14 13.01 -8.87 -16.29
CA ASP A 14 14.46 -9.04 -16.44
C ASP A 14 15.26 -7.89 -15.79
N ALA A 15 14.78 -6.65 -15.94
CA ALA A 15 15.39 -5.47 -15.31
C ALA A 15 15.49 -5.59 -13.78
N ALA A 16 14.53 -6.27 -13.13
CA ALA A 16 14.56 -6.47 -11.69
C ALA A 16 15.70 -7.41 -11.28
N VAL A 17 15.87 -8.52 -11.99
CA VAL A 17 16.96 -9.47 -11.71
C VAL A 17 18.33 -8.82 -11.90
N ARG A 18 18.49 -8.01 -12.95
CA ARG A 18 19.74 -7.31 -13.25
C ARG A 18 20.07 -6.20 -12.25
N ALA A 19 19.07 -5.61 -11.61
CA ALA A 19 19.27 -4.52 -10.66
C ALA A 19 19.67 -5.00 -9.26
N ILE A 20 19.41 -6.27 -8.93
CA ILE A 20 19.79 -6.87 -7.64
C ILE A 20 21.32 -6.81 -7.49
N GLN A 21 21.79 -6.49 -6.29
CA GLN A 21 23.20 -6.54 -5.93
C GLN A 21 23.42 -7.46 -4.73
N PRO A 22 24.63 -8.05 -4.58
CA PRO A 22 24.97 -8.81 -3.38
C PRO A 22 24.68 -8.01 -2.10
N GLY A 23 23.99 -8.64 -1.15
CA GLY A 23 23.54 -8.03 0.09
C GLY A 23 22.10 -7.50 0.07
N HIS A 24 21.49 -7.29 -1.11
CA HIS A 24 20.09 -6.85 -1.19
C HIS A 24 19.13 -7.92 -0.68
N ARG A 25 18.11 -7.50 0.07
CA ARG A 25 16.99 -8.34 0.44
C ARG A 25 16.09 -8.57 -0.78
N VAL A 26 15.61 -9.81 -0.89
CA VAL A 26 14.62 -10.24 -1.88
C VAL A 26 13.52 -10.97 -1.13
N LEU A 27 12.32 -10.41 -1.20
CA LEU A 27 11.15 -10.88 -0.49
C LEU A 27 10.17 -11.50 -1.48
N PHE A 28 9.55 -12.60 -1.10
CA PHE A 28 8.58 -13.31 -1.95
C PHE A 28 7.28 -13.52 -1.21
N ASP A 29 6.18 -13.50 -1.96
CA ASP A 29 4.82 -13.73 -1.47
C ASP A 29 4.55 -12.84 -0.24
N ASP A 30 4.55 -11.52 -0.41
CA ASP A 30 4.30 -10.55 0.67
C ASP A 30 5.26 -10.70 1.88
N GLY A 31 6.52 -11.08 1.63
CA GLY A 31 7.54 -11.27 2.65
C GLY A 31 7.42 -12.57 3.46
N HIS A 32 6.60 -13.53 3.03
CA HIS A 32 6.53 -14.86 3.63
C HIS A 32 7.79 -15.69 3.41
N LEU A 33 8.56 -15.41 2.35
CA LEU A 33 9.94 -15.88 2.20
C LEU A 33 10.86 -14.68 2.06
N GLU A 34 11.90 -14.65 2.89
CA GLU A 34 12.94 -13.64 2.83
C GLU A 34 14.26 -14.29 2.47
N ALA A 35 14.92 -13.75 1.47
CA ALA A 35 16.25 -14.14 1.04
C ALA A 35 17.15 -12.92 0.91
N VAL A 36 18.45 -13.17 0.86
CA VAL A 36 19.47 -12.16 0.59
C VAL A 36 20.28 -12.61 -0.61
N ALA A 37 20.53 -11.69 -1.54
CA ALA A 37 21.39 -11.96 -2.69
C ALA A 37 22.83 -12.19 -2.24
N GLU A 38 23.41 -13.32 -2.64
CA GLU A 38 24.82 -13.64 -2.36
C GLU A 38 25.72 -13.28 -3.53
N ALA A 39 25.24 -13.53 -4.75
CA ALA A 39 25.95 -13.27 -5.98
C ALA A 39 24.95 -12.96 -7.10
N THR A 40 25.38 -12.17 -8.07
CA THR A 40 24.62 -11.83 -9.26
C THR A 40 25.53 -11.95 -10.48
N ASP A 41 25.06 -12.64 -11.51
CA ASP A 41 25.78 -12.87 -12.76
C ASP A 41 24.81 -12.79 -13.96
N ASP A 42 25.32 -13.07 -15.17
CA ASP A 42 24.52 -13.03 -16.40
C ASP A 42 23.38 -14.06 -16.42
N ALA A 43 23.44 -15.09 -15.58
CA ALA A 43 22.40 -16.10 -15.45
C ALA A 43 21.32 -15.73 -14.42
N GLY A 44 21.59 -14.78 -13.53
CA GLY A 44 20.62 -14.20 -12.60
C GLY A 44 21.19 -13.90 -11.21
N ALA A 45 20.35 -13.96 -10.18
CA ALA A 45 20.74 -13.75 -8.79
C ALA A 45 20.70 -15.07 -8.02
N THR A 46 21.80 -15.41 -7.34
CA THR A 46 21.83 -16.50 -6.35
C THR A 46 21.40 -15.95 -5.00
N LEU A 47 20.33 -16.50 -4.44
CA LEU A 47 19.71 -16.03 -3.21
C LEU A 47 19.88 -17.06 -2.10
N ARG A 48 20.27 -16.60 -0.90
CA ARG A 48 20.22 -17.42 0.31
C ARG A 48 18.99 -17.08 1.12
N VAL A 49 18.13 -18.08 1.31
CA VAL A 49 16.95 -17.98 2.16
C VAL A 49 17.39 -17.71 3.62
N ARG A 50 16.81 -16.68 4.21
CA ARG A 50 17.02 -16.26 5.60
C ARG A 50 15.86 -16.68 6.50
N ARG A 51 14.62 -16.55 6.01
CA ARG A 51 13.41 -16.78 6.80
C ARG A 51 12.27 -17.27 5.91
N LEU A 52 11.44 -18.12 6.50
CA LEU A 52 10.18 -18.61 5.96
C LEU A 52 9.07 -18.35 6.98
N ALA A 53 7.85 -18.11 6.52
CA ALA A 53 6.67 -17.93 7.37
C ALA A 53 6.27 -19.21 8.12
N GLY A 54 6.78 -20.36 7.71
CA GLY A 54 6.59 -21.64 8.38
C GLY A 54 7.46 -22.73 7.75
N ALA A 55 7.65 -23.84 8.46
CA ALA A 55 8.45 -24.97 7.98
C ALA A 55 7.88 -25.60 6.70
N ASP A 56 6.55 -25.59 6.56
CA ASP A 56 5.84 -26.15 5.40
C ASP A 56 5.54 -25.11 4.31
N PHE A 57 6.21 -23.95 4.35
CA PHE A 57 6.00 -22.90 3.35
C PHE A 57 6.43 -23.39 1.96
N ALA A 58 5.50 -23.32 1.00
CA ALA A 58 5.75 -23.62 -0.39
C ALA A 58 5.46 -22.37 -1.23
N LEU A 59 6.51 -21.83 -1.87
CA LEU A 59 6.37 -20.74 -2.81
C LEU A 59 5.58 -21.23 -4.03
N ARG A 60 4.41 -20.64 -4.25
CA ARG A 60 3.53 -20.98 -5.38
C ARG A 60 3.92 -20.20 -6.63
N ALA A 61 3.38 -20.59 -7.77
CA ALA A 61 3.50 -19.83 -9.01
C ALA A 61 2.86 -18.43 -8.85
N GLU A 62 3.37 -17.47 -9.64
CA GLU A 62 2.80 -16.12 -9.78
C GLU A 62 2.77 -15.30 -8.48
N LYS A 63 3.62 -15.65 -7.50
CA LYS A 63 3.80 -14.86 -6.29
C LYS A 63 4.69 -13.65 -6.54
N GLY A 64 4.34 -12.54 -5.88
CA GLY A 64 5.06 -11.28 -5.98
C GLY A 64 6.50 -11.38 -5.46
N ILE A 65 7.35 -10.51 -6.01
CA ILE A 65 8.74 -10.33 -5.59
C ILE A 65 8.89 -8.85 -5.20
N ASN A 66 9.27 -8.60 -3.96
CA ASN A 66 9.57 -7.25 -3.47
C ASN A 66 11.09 -7.11 -3.28
N LEU A 67 11.61 -5.93 -3.63
CA LEU A 67 13.04 -5.67 -3.72
C LEU A 67 13.38 -4.37 -2.96
N PRO A 68 13.21 -4.37 -1.63
CA PRO A 68 13.25 -3.15 -0.81
C PRO A 68 14.58 -2.39 -0.85
N ASP A 69 15.66 -3.10 -1.16
CA ASP A 69 17.01 -2.53 -1.21
C ASP A 69 17.47 -2.28 -2.66
N THR A 70 16.62 -2.58 -3.66
CA THR A 70 16.97 -2.48 -5.07
C THR A 70 16.22 -1.35 -5.75
N ARG A 71 16.96 -0.41 -6.32
CA ARG A 71 16.37 0.62 -7.17
C ARG A 71 16.02 0.05 -8.54
N LEU A 72 14.73 -0.04 -8.83
CA LEU A 72 14.22 -0.49 -10.12
C LEU A 72 14.03 0.69 -11.08
N ASP A 73 14.84 0.74 -12.13
CA ASP A 73 14.66 1.69 -13.23
C ASP A 73 13.64 1.14 -14.25
N VAL A 74 12.38 1.10 -13.81
CA VAL A 74 11.24 0.73 -14.65
C VAL A 74 10.29 1.91 -14.81
N PRO A 75 9.63 2.06 -15.98
CA PRO A 75 8.62 3.08 -16.17
C PRO A 75 7.51 2.96 -15.12
N ALA A 76 6.98 4.11 -14.69
CA ALA A 76 5.84 4.16 -13.77
C ALA A 76 4.54 3.59 -14.37
N LEU A 77 4.43 3.61 -15.71
CA LEU A 77 3.27 3.09 -16.45
C LEU A 77 3.73 1.99 -17.41
N GLY A 78 3.18 0.80 -17.22
CA GLY A 78 3.35 -0.33 -18.13
C GLY A 78 2.29 -0.36 -19.24
N PRO A 79 2.43 -1.29 -20.20
CA PRO A 79 1.46 -1.46 -21.28
C PRO A 79 0.03 -1.78 -20.80
N ASP A 80 -0.10 -2.40 -19.62
CA ASP A 80 -1.39 -2.76 -19.03
C ASP A 80 -2.04 -1.54 -18.37
N ASP A 81 -1.25 -0.72 -17.69
CA ASP A 81 -1.70 0.57 -17.14
C ASP A 81 -2.18 1.50 -18.25
N GLU A 82 -1.48 1.53 -19.38
CA GLU A 82 -1.86 2.30 -20.56
C GLU A 82 -3.28 1.94 -21.07
N ARG A 83 -3.61 0.64 -21.11
CA ARG A 83 -4.94 0.17 -21.50
C ARG A 83 -5.98 0.47 -20.42
N ALA A 84 -5.61 0.32 -19.16
CA ALA A 84 -6.49 0.60 -18.02
C ALA A 84 -6.84 2.09 -17.94
N LEU A 85 -5.87 2.99 -18.14
CA LEU A 85 -6.09 4.44 -18.15
C LEU A 85 -7.01 4.86 -19.29
N ALA A 86 -6.78 4.33 -20.51
CA ALA A 86 -7.65 4.62 -21.65
C ALA A 86 -9.11 4.22 -21.39
N PHE A 87 -9.33 3.09 -20.71
CA PHE A 87 -10.67 2.67 -20.29
C PHE A 87 -11.23 3.55 -19.16
N ALA A 88 -10.41 3.85 -18.13
CA ALA A 88 -10.85 4.56 -16.94
C ALA A 88 -11.30 6.00 -17.25
N VAL A 89 -10.69 6.66 -18.24
CA VAL A 89 -11.07 8.02 -18.66
C VAL A 89 -12.54 8.14 -19.06
N ASP A 90 -13.16 7.08 -19.58
CA ASP A 90 -14.56 7.10 -20.00
C ASP A 90 -15.52 6.53 -18.95
N HIS A 91 -15.00 5.91 -17.88
CA HIS A 91 -15.79 5.01 -17.03
C HIS A 91 -15.59 5.15 -15.52
N ALA A 92 -14.57 5.87 -15.07
CA ALA A 92 -14.23 6.02 -13.66
C ALA A 92 -14.30 7.48 -13.21
N ASP A 93 -14.46 7.68 -11.91
CA ASP A 93 -14.32 8.99 -11.27
C ASP A 93 -12.89 9.22 -10.75
N VAL A 94 -12.21 8.13 -10.38
CA VAL A 94 -10.90 8.14 -9.74
C VAL A 94 -10.04 6.99 -10.29
N VAL A 95 -8.75 7.26 -10.50
CA VAL A 95 -7.72 6.25 -10.74
C VAL A 95 -6.74 6.20 -9.58
N GLU A 96 -6.35 4.99 -9.18
CA GLU A 96 -5.35 4.78 -8.11
C GLU A 96 -4.04 4.30 -8.71
N ALA A 97 -3.00 5.12 -8.62
CA ALA A 97 -1.68 4.83 -9.18
C ALA A 97 -0.85 4.01 -8.19
N SER A 98 -0.49 2.80 -8.59
CA SER A 98 0.36 1.89 -7.79
C SER A 98 1.84 2.20 -8.01
N PHE A 99 2.65 1.90 -7.00
CA PHE A 99 4.11 1.98 -6.96
C PHE A 99 4.67 3.32 -7.44
N VAL A 100 3.97 4.41 -7.12
CA VAL A 100 4.49 5.77 -7.31
C VAL A 100 5.70 5.93 -6.40
N ARG A 101 6.87 6.25 -6.96
CA ARG A 101 8.13 6.38 -6.22
C ARG A 101 8.65 7.81 -6.22
N SER A 102 8.30 8.59 -7.25
CA SER A 102 8.87 9.91 -7.47
C SER A 102 7.87 10.94 -8.01
N PRO A 103 8.19 12.24 -7.94
CA PRO A 103 7.42 13.28 -8.61
C PRO A 103 7.38 13.10 -10.14
N ASP A 104 8.40 12.48 -10.74
CA ASP A 104 8.41 12.23 -12.18
C ASP A 104 7.39 11.16 -12.58
N ASP A 105 7.14 10.17 -11.71
CA ASP A 105 6.07 9.19 -11.92
C ASP A 105 4.70 9.88 -11.95
N VAL A 106 4.47 10.84 -11.03
CA VAL A 106 3.25 11.65 -10.98
C VAL A 106 3.10 12.53 -12.23
N ARG A 107 4.19 13.19 -12.67
CA ARG A 107 4.19 13.95 -13.93
C ARG A 107 3.85 13.09 -15.12
N ALA A 108 4.44 11.89 -15.21
CA ALA A 108 4.19 10.97 -16.30
C ALA A 108 2.72 10.53 -16.34
N LEU A 109 2.16 10.17 -15.18
CA LEU A 109 0.73 9.85 -15.05
C LEU A 109 -0.17 11.03 -15.45
N HIS A 110 0.09 12.23 -14.94
CA HIS A 110 -0.67 13.43 -15.26
C HIS A 110 -0.61 13.78 -16.74
N ALA A 111 0.57 13.77 -17.34
CA ALA A 111 0.76 14.00 -18.76
C ALA A 111 0.00 12.97 -19.59
N ARG A 112 -0.01 11.71 -19.15
CA ARG A 112 -0.71 10.65 -19.86
C ARG A 112 -2.23 10.79 -19.77
N LEU A 113 -2.77 11.06 -18.59
CA LEU A 113 -4.19 11.35 -18.41
C LEU A 113 -4.63 12.57 -19.24
N ASP A 114 -3.81 13.62 -19.29
CA ASP A 114 -4.08 14.81 -20.11
C ASP A 114 -4.13 14.47 -21.60
N ALA A 115 -3.19 13.65 -22.09
CA ALA A 115 -3.18 13.18 -23.47
C ALA A 115 -4.42 12.33 -23.83
N LEU A 116 -5.03 11.67 -22.84
CA LEU A 116 -6.27 10.90 -23.01
C LEU A 116 -7.54 11.75 -22.79
N GLY A 117 -7.43 13.02 -22.40
CA GLY A 117 -8.59 13.86 -22.06
C GLY A 117 -9.14 13.64 -20.64
N GLY A 118 -8.45 12.87 -19.81
CA GLY A 118 -8.81 12.49 -18.45
C GLY A 118 -8.59 13.56 -17.38
N ARG A 119 -8.73 14.86 -17.70
CA ARG A 119 -8.56 15.96 -16.71
C ARG A 119 -9.62 15.98 -15.61
N HIS A 120 -10.74 15.31 -15.83
CA HIS A 120 -11.82 15.21 -14.87
C HIS A 120 -11.61 14.11 -13.82
N LEU A 121 -10.75 13.12 -14.10
CA LEU A 121 -10.44 12.03 -13.18
C LEU A 121 -9.68 12.54 -11.95
N GLY A 122 -10.13 12.08 -10.78
CA GLY A 122 -9.33 12.14 -9.56
C GLY A 122 -8.17 11.16 -9.61
N VAL A 123 -7.06 11.53 -8.99
CA VAL A 123 -5.88 10.65 -8.87
C VAL A 123 -5.65 10.33 -7.41
N VAL A 124 -5.48 9.05 -7.07
CA VAL A 124 -5.01 8.64 -5.74
C VAL A 124 -3.62 8.03 -5.89
N LEU A 125 -2.64 8.58 -5.18
CA LEU A 125 -1.27 8.07 -5.20
C LEU A 125 -1.11 7.05 -4.08
N LYS A 126 -0.78 5.80 -4.43
CA LYS A 126 -0.53 4.75 -3.44
C LYS A 126 0.91 4.83 -2.97
N ILE A 127 1.10 5.06 -1.67
CA ILE A 127 2.41 5.08 -1.03
C ILE A 127 2.71 3.66 -0.55
N GLU A 128 3.53 2.96 -1.33
CA GLU A 128 3.80 1.52 -1.22
C GLU A 128 5.27 1.19 -0.97
N THR A 129 6.18 2.14 -1.14
CA THR A 129 7.63 1.90 -1.10
C THR A 129 8.35 2.87 -0.19
N GLY A 130 9.55 2.49 0.24
CA GLY A 130 10.44 3.38 1.00
C GLY A 130 10.82 4.64 0.21
N ASP A 131 11.04 4.51 -1.10
CA ASP A 131 11.34 5.63 -2.00
C ASP A 131 10.18 6.63 -2.06
N ALA A 132 8.95 6.13 -2.22
CA ALA A 132 7.74 6.95 -2.22
C ALA A 132 7.62 7.77 -0.93
N PHE A 133 7.87 7.13 0.21
CA PHE A 133 7.85 7.81 1.51
C PHE A 133 8.97 8.85 1.63
N ALA A 134 10.20 8.51 1.23
CA ALA A 134 11.34 9.43 1.28
C ALA A 134 11.13 10.67 0.40
N GLN A 135 10.41 10.53 -0.71
CA GLN A 135 10.08 11.62 -1.65
C GLN A 135 8.69 12.22 -1.43
N LEU A 136 7.96 11.81 -0.38
CA LEU A 136 6.55 12.12 -0.21
C LEU A 136 6.24 13.62 -0.32
N PRO A 137 6.95 14.56 0.35
CA PRO A 137 6.65 15.98 0.19
C PRO A 137 6.72 16.47 -1.26
N ALA A 138 7.70 15.99 -2.04
CA ALA A 138 7.84 16.37 -3.44
C ALA A 138 6.76 15.74 -4.32
N ILE A 139 6.38 14.48 -4.02
CA ILE A 139 5.27 13.79 -4.67
C ILE A 139 3.97 14.56 -4.45
N LEU A 140 3.67 14.97 -3.20
CA LEU A 140 2.46 15.74 -2.88
C LEU A 140 2.45 17.08 -3.61
N LEU A 141 3.56 17.82 -3.64
CA LEU A 141 3.64 19.10 -4.35
C LEU A 141 3.37 18.96 -5.84
N GLU A 142 3.92 17.94 -6.48
CA GLU A 142 3.64 17.66 -7.90
C GLU A 142 2.20 17.23 -8.11
N ALA A 143 1.68 16.36 -7.24
CA ALA A 143 0.30 15.89 -7.27
C ALA A 143 -0.70 17.05 -7.22
N MET A 144 -0.44 18.03 -6.36
CA MET A 144 -1.28 19.22 -6.17
C MET A 144 -1.32 20.16 -7.38
N THR A 145 -0.46 19.99 -8.38
CA THR A 145 -0.52 20.78 -9.63
C THR A 145 -1.76 20.42 -10.47
N ARG A 146 -2.37 19.25 -10.22
CA ARG A 146 -3.50 18.72 -10.99
C ARG A 146 -4.57 18.10 -10.07
N PRO A 147 -5.37 18.91 -9.36
CA PRO A 147 -6.50 18.40 -8.59
C PRO A 147 -7.61 17.86 -9.51
N PRO A 148 -8.47 16.93 -9.02
CA PRO A 148 -8.52 16.42 -7.64
C PRO A 148 -7.52 15.29 -7.38
N VAL A 149 -6.87 15.31 -6.22
CA VAL A 149 -5.87 14.30 -5.84
C VAL A 149 -6.01 13.87 -4.37
N GLY A 150 -5.71 12.60 -4.11
CA GLY A 150 -5.64 12.00 -2.77
C GLY A 150 -4.45 11.05 -2.64
N VAL A 151 -4.29 10.49 -1.45
CA VAL A 151 -3.19 9.58 -1.11
C VAL A 151 -3.76 8.33 -0.48
N MET A 152 -3.19 7.17 -0.80
CA MET A 152 -3.50 5.92 -0.13
C MET A 152 -2.27 5.44 0.65
N ILE A 153 -2.48 5.11 1.92
CA ILE A 153 -1.49 4.38 2.72
C ILE A 153 -1.68 2.90 2.43
N ALA A 154 -0.92 2.37 1.47
CA ALA A 154 -1.02 0.98 1.03
C ALA A 154 -0.11 0.09 1.88
N ARG A 155 -0.58 -0.19 3.09
CA ARG A 155 0.21 -0.75 4.20
C ARG A 155 0.78 -2.15 3.93
N GLY A 156 0.11 -2.96 3.10
CA GLY A 156 0.57 -4.29 2.69
C GLY A 156 1.96 -4.23 2.06
N ASP A 157 2.06 -3.65 0.87
CA ASP A 157 3.33 -3.47 0.17
C ASP A 157 4.31 -2.61 0.96
N LEU A 158 3.82 -1.53 1.59
CA LEU A 158 4.67 -0.64 2.38
C LEU A 158 5.36 -1.39 3.53
N ALA A 159 4.66 -2.23 4.29
CA ALA A 159 5.25 -3.00 5.38
C ALA A 159 6.32 -3.98 4.90
N VAL A 160 6.13 -4.57 3.71
CA VAL A 160 7.13 -5.44 3.07
C VAL A 160 8.39 -4.64 2.72
N GLU A 161 8.23 -3.40 2.27
CA GLU A 161 9.32 -2.55 1.85
C GLU A 161 10.13 -1.94 3.01
N ILE A 162 9.45 -1.35 4.01
CA ILE A 162 10.12 -0.61 5.11
C ILE A 162 10.27 -1.41 6.41
N GLY A 163 9.71 -2.62 6.47
CA GLY A 163 9.64 -3.44 7.68
C GLY A 163 8.39 -3.14 8.52
N PHE A 164 7.84 -4.18 9.14
CA PHE A 164 6.62 -4.11 9.97
C PHE A 164 6.80 -3.21 11.19
N GLU A 165 8.00 -3.17 11.76
CA GLU A 165 8.33 -2.39 12.95
C GLU A 165 8.23 -0.87 12.73
N ARG A 166 8.40 -0.42 11.48
CA ARG A 166 8.35 1.00 11.11
C ARG A 166 7.00 1.44 10.54
N LEU A 167 6.10 0.51 10.26
CA LEU A 167 4.83 0.81 9.60
C LEU A 167 4.00 1.84 10.37
N ALA A 168 3.96 1.72 11.70
CA ALA A 168 3.17 2.62 12.55
C ALA A 168 3.66 4.08 12.51
N GLU A 169 4.98 4.31 12.56
CA GLU A 169 5.55 5.66 12.49
C GLU A 169 5.37 6.28 11.10
N VAL A 170 5.61 5.50 10.05
CA VAL A 170 5.50 5.97 8.65
C VAL A 170 4.07 6.33 8.29
N GLN A 171 3.10 5.51 8.69
CA GLN A 171 1.68 5.81 8.51
C GLN A 171 1.27 7.13 9.18
N GLU A 172 1.73 7.40 10.40
CA GLU A 172 1.41 8.64 11.11
C GLU A 172 2.00 9.86 10.40
N GLU A 173 3.23 9.75 9.89
CA GLU A 173 3.87 10.82 9.14
C GLU A 173 3.18 11.10 7.80
N ILE A 174 2.78 10.06 7.06
CA ILE A 174 1.99 10.21 5.84
C ILE A 174 0.69 10.99 6.14
N LEU A 175 -0.03 10.61 7.20
CA LEU A 175 -1.24 11.32 7.63
C LEU A 175 -0.97 12.78 8.00
N TRP A 176 0.14 13.09 8.70
CA TRP A 176 0.48 14.48 9.04
C TRP A 176 0.76 15.33 7.80
N LEU A 177 1.55 14.81 6.87
CA LEU A 177 1.92 15.51 5.64
C LEU A 177 0.70 15.75 4.75
N CYS A 178 -0.18 14.75 4.62
CA CYS A 178 -1.42 14.88 3.85
C CYS A 178 -2.41 15.86 4.53
N GLU A 179 -2.54 15.83 5.86
CA GLU A 179 -3.36 16.80 6.59
C GLU A 179 -2.84 18.23 6.40
N ALA A 180 -1.53 18.45 6.44
CA ALA A 180 -0.92 19.75 6.17
C ALA A 180 -1.13 20.21 4.71
N ALA A 181 -1.07 19.27 3.76
CA ALA A 181 -1.32 19.50 2.34
C ALA A 181 -2.81 19.65 1.99
N HIS A 182 -3.72 19.41 2.94
CA HIS A 182 -5.17 19.33 2.72
C HIS A 182 -5.58 18.27 1.68
N LEU A 183 -4.86 17.15 1.64
CA LEU A 183 -5.14 16.04 0.75
C LEU A 183 -5.87 14.91 1.51
N PRO A 184 -6.95 14.35 0.94
CA PRO A 184 -7.64 13.23 1.55
C PRO A 184 -6.77 11.97 1.53
N VAL A 185 -6.83 11.21 2.61
CA VAL A 185 -6.10 9.96 2.79
C VAL A 185 -7.07 8.78 2.80
N ILE A 186 -6.67 7.71 2.12
CA ILE A 186 -7.29 6.39 2.20
C ILE A 186 -6.41 5.50 3.08
N TRP A 187 -6.97 5.01 4.17
CA TRP A 187 -6.34 4.01 5.04
C TRP A 187 -6.64 2.62 4.47
N ALA A 188 -5.63 1.95 3.93
CA ALA A 188 -5.84 0.77 3.10
C ALA A 188 -5.07 -0.47 3.57
N THR A 189 -5.53 -1.61 3.07
CA THR A 189 -5.03 -2.98 3.28
C THR A 189 -5.21 -3.48 4.72
N GLN A 190 -5.61 -4.75 4.88
CA GLN A 190 -5.70 -5.45 6.17
C GLN A 190 -6.62 -4.84 7.25
N VAL A 191 -7.50 -3.88 6.91
CA VAL A 191 -8.56 -3.44 7.82
C VAL A 191 -9.66 -4.49 7.85
N LEU A 192 -9.92 -5.08 9.01
CA LEU A 192 -10.96 -6.12 9.21
C LEU A 192 -10.85 -7.29 8.21
N ASP A 193 -9.65 -7.65 7.78
CA ASP A 193 -9.41 -8.65 6.73
C ASP A 193 -9.86 -10.07 7.15
N THR A 194 -9.58 -10.45 8.39
CA THR A 194 -10.02 -11.72 8.98
C THR A 194 -11.54 -11.76 9.07
N LEU A 195 -12.19 -10.63 9.40
CA LEU A 195 -13.64 -10.55 9.38
C LEU A 195 -14.16 -10.75 7.96
N ALA A 196 -13.67 -10.00 6.98
CA ALA A 196 -14.09 -10.15 5.58
C ALA A 196 -13.91 -11.60 5.08
N ARG A 197 -12.85 -12.29 5.50
CA ARG A 197 -12.53 -13.66 5.07
C ARG A 197 -13.26 -14.76 5.84
N THR A 198 -13.45 -14.62 7.14
CA THR A 198 -13.86 -15.71 8.04
C THR A 198 -15.14 -15.44 8.82
N GLY A 199 -15.65 -14.20 8.77
CA GLY A 199 -16.84 -13.78 9.50
C GLY A 199 -16.57 -13.34 10.94
N GLN A 200 -15.31 -13.42 11.43
CA GLN A 200 -14.95 -13.05 12.79
C GLN A 200 -13.74 -12.10 12.82
N PRO A 201 -13.85 -10.89 13.42
CA PRO A 201 -12.69 -10.01 13.57
C PRO A 201 -11.80 -10.45 14.73
N SER A 202 -10.52 -10.12 14.62
CA SER A 202 -9.59 -10.12 15.76
C SER A 202 -9.69 -8.82 16.57
N ARG A 203 -9.20 -8.84 17.81
CA ARG A 203 -9.12 -7.64 18.67
C ARG A 203 -8.21 -6.56 18.05
N ALA A 204 -7.13 -6.98 17.40
CA ALA A 204 -6.20 -6.09 16.73
C ALA A 204 -6.88 -5.35 15.58
N GLU A 205 -7.67 -6.04 14.75
CA GLU A 205 -8.38 -5.40 13.63
C GLU A 205 -9.47 -4.44 14.07
N VAL A 206 -10.17 -4.72 15.19
CA VAL A 206 -11.13 -3.74 15.75
C VAL A 206 -10.43 -2.46 16.19
N THR A 207 -9.22 -2.59 16.74
CA THR A 207 -8.40 -1.44 17.16
C THR A 207 -7.88 -0.66 15.96
N ASP A 208 -7.41 -1.37 14.93
CA ASP A 208 -6.96 -0.78 13.67
C ASP A 208 -8.11 -0.06 12.94
N ALA A 209 -9.29 -0.67 12.86
CA ALA A 209 -10.49 -0.06 12.29
C ALA A 209 -10.88 1.22 13.04
N ALA A 210 -10.83 1.23 14.38
CA ALA A 210 -11.07 2.44 15.16
C ALA A 210 -10.05 3.54 14.87
N MET A 211 -8.77 3.19 14.71
CA MET A 211 -7.68 4.13 14.40
C MET A 211 -7.77 4.67 12.97
N SER A 212 -8.31 3.89 12.04
CA SER A 212 -8.47 4.27 10.63
C SER A 212 -9.41 5.48 10.44
N GLY A 213 -10.26 5.80 11.43
CA GLY A 213 -11.06 7.03 11.46
C GLY A 213 -10.25 8.34 11.51
N ARG A 214 -8.92 8.24 11.52
CA ARG A 214 -7.99 9.37 11.31
C ARG A 214 -7.88 9.81 9.85
N ALA A 215 -8.23 8.94 8.91
CA ALA A 215 -8.22 9.19 7.48
C ALA A 215 -9.62 9.57 6.96
N GLU A 216 -9.71 10.15 5.76
CA GLU A 216 -10.97 10.49 5.10
C GLU A 216 -11.73 9.26 4.60
N CYS A 217 -11.00 8.21 4.24
CA CYS A 217 -11.56 6.97 3.72
C CYS A 217 -10.83 5.77 4.31
N VAL A 218 -11.54 4.64 4.40
CA VAL A 218 -11.01 3.36 4.86
C VAL A 218 -11.37 2.32 3.82
N MET A 219 -10.37 1.59 3.33
CA MET A 219 -10.54 0.57 2.31
C MET A 219 -10.59 -0.83 2.94
N LEU A 220 -11.61 -1.61 2.55
CA LEU A 220 -11.74 -3.02 2.92
C LEU A 220 -11.34 -3.92 1.75
N ASN A 221 -10.75 -5.07 2.07
CA ASN A 221 -10.43 -6.10 1.10
C ASN A 221 -11.64 -7.00 0.79
N LYS A 222 -11.52 -7.79 -0.28
CA LYS A 222 -12.51 -8.79 -0.69
C LYS A 222 -12.66 -9.92 0.34
N GLY A 223 -13.86 -10.47 0.44
CA GLY A 223 -14.13 -11.69 1.19
C GLY A 223 -15.61 -12.05 1.21
N PRO A 224 -15.96 -13.30 1.55
CA PRO A 224 -17.36 -13.75 1.59
C PRO A 224 -18.21 -12.97 2.60
N PHE A 225 -17.60 -12.37 3.63
CA PHE A 225 -18.26 -11.59 4.67
C PHE A 225 -17.98 -10.09 4.54
N VAL A 226 -17.73 -9.59 3.32
CA VAL A 226 -17.39 -8.17 3.10
C VAL A 226 -18.54 -7.24 3.50
N ALA A 227 -19.79 -7.66 3.35
CA ALA A 227 -20.95 -6.87 3.75
C ALA A 227 -20.99 -6.69 5.28
N GLU A 228 -20.69 -7.74 6.04
CA GLU A 228 -20.56 -7.71 7.48
C GLU A 228 -19.35 -6.87 7.91
N ALA A 229 -18.23 -6.94 7.18
CA ALA A 229 -17.06 -6.09 7.42
C ALA A 229 -17.40 -4.60 7.23
N VAL A 230 -18.16 -4.25 6.20
CA VAL A 230 -18.65 -2.87 5.97
C VAL A 230 -19.55 -2.42 7.12
N ALA A 231 -20.51 -3.24 7.53
CA ALA A 231 -21.42 -2.90 8.63
C ALA A 231 -20.67 -2.73 9.97
N ALA A 232 -19.71 -3.61 10.26
CA ALA A 232 -18.88 -3.51 11.45
C ALA A 232 -17.99 -2.25 11.43
N LEU A 233 -17.38 -1.94 10.28
CA LEU A 233 -16.58 -0.74 10.13
C LEU A 233 -17.41 0.53 10.34
N ASP A 234 -18.60 0.62 9.74
CA ASP A 234 -19.51 1.75 9.92
C ASP A 234 -19.90 1.94 11.41
N ASP A 235 -20.26 0.87 12.12
CA ASP A 235 -20.59 0.95 13.56
C ASP A 235 -19.40 1.40 14.41
N ILE A 236 -18.21 0.83 14.18
CA ILE A 236 -16.98 1.20 14.90
C ILE A 236 -16.66 2.69 14.67
N LEU A 237 -16.66 3.14 13.41
CA LEU A 237 -16.31 4.51 13.06
C LEU A 237 -17.34 5.52 13.58
N ARG A 238 -18.65 5.22 13.51
CA ARG A 238 -19.69 6.08 14.09
C ARG A 238 -19.55 6.26 15.59
N ARG A 239 -19.21 5.18 16.32
CA ARG A 239 -18.95 5.26 17.76
C ARG A 239 -17.72 6.12 18.03
N MET A 240 -16.64 5.89 17.28
CA MET A 240 -15.38 6.61 17.46
C MET A 240 -15.47 8.09 17.08
N ALA A 241 -16.29 8.45 16.09
CA ALA A 241 -16.53 9.85 15.69
C ALA A 241 -17.09 10.71 16.84
N ALA A 242 -17.78 10.09 17.83
CA ALA A 242 -18.22 10.80 19.03
C ALA A 242 -17.09 11.10 20.02
N HIS A 243 -15.90 10.52 19.84
CA HIS A 243 -14.77 10.62 20.77
C HIS A 243 -13.54 11.29 20.13
N GLN A 244 -13.36 11.14 18.82
CA GLN A 244 -12.20 11.62 18.10
C GLN A 244 -12.62 12.21 16.74
N HIS A 245 -11.93 13.28 16.34
CA HIS A 245 -12.02 13.83 14.99
C HIS A 245 -10.60 13.93 14.44
N LYS A 246 -10.29 13.07 13.48
CA LYS A 246 -8.93 12.86 13.00
C LYS A 246 -7.97 12.59 14.18
N LYS A 247 -6.87 13.33 14.26
CA LYS A 247 -5.87 13.26 15.33
C LYS A 247 -6.23 14.07 16.57
N ARG A 248 -7.38 14.77 16.57
CA ARG A 248 -7.82 15.62 17.66
C ARG A 248 -8.85 14.88 18.51
N SER A 249 -8.56 14.74 19.80
CA SER A 249 -9.58 14.31 20.77
C SER A 249 -10.69 15.34 20.79
N LEU A 250 -11.93 14.91 20.54
CA LEU A 250 -13.09 15.75 20.78
C LEU A 250 -13.43 15.61 22.27
N PHE A 251 -13.51 16.73 22.99
CA PHE A 251 -13.98 16.74 24.38
C PHE A 251 -15.48 16.46 24.41
N ARG A 252 -15.88 15.20 24.18
CA ARG A 252 -17.25 14.75 24.38
C ARG A 252 -17.61 14.92 25.84
N ARG A 253 -18.84 15.38 26.09
CA ARG A 253 -19.43 15.40 27.42
C ARG A 253 -19.47 13.98 27.99
N LEU A 254 -18.70 13.74 29.06
CA LEU A 254 -18.70 12.49 29.82
C LEU A 254 -19.96 12.42 30.69
N ALA A 255 -20.77 11.37 30.54
CA ALA A 255 -22.01 11.17 31.29
C ALA A 255 -21.78 10.52 32.68
N VAL A 256 -20.63 10.82 33.31
CA VAL A 256 -20.21 10.21 34.59
C VAL A 256 -21.00 10.78 35.78
N ALA A 257 -21.69 11.90 35.59
CA ALA A 257 -22.51 12.57 36.59
C ALA A 257 -23.86 13.03 36.01
N GLN A 258 -24.57 12.15 35.30
CA GLN A 258 -26.00 12.41 35.08
C GLN A 258 -26.76 12.06 36.37
N PRO A 259 -27.64 12.92 36.89
CA PRO A 259 -28.54 12.54 37.97
C PRO A 259 -29.36 11.35 37.49
N VAL A 260 -29.40 10.29 38.28
CA VAL A 260 -30.36 9.20 38.08
C VAL A 260 -31.75 9.81 38.22
N ALA A 261 -32.58 9.69 37.18
CA ALA A 261 -33.98 10.09 37.20
C ALA A 261 -34.81 9.10 38.04
#